data_AF-R7BNM8-F1
#
_entry.id   AF-R7BNM8-F1
#
_cell.length_a   1.000
_cell.length_b   1.000
_cell.length_c   1.000
_cell.angle_alpha   90.00
_cell.angle_beta   90.00
_cell.angle_gamma   90.00
#
_symmetry.space_group_name_H-M   'P 1'
#
loop_
_entity.id
_entity.type
_entity.pdbx_description
1 polymer ?
#
loop_
_entity_poly.entity_id
_entity_poly.type
_entity_poly.pdbx_seq_one_letter_code
_entity_poly.pdbx_strand_id
1 'polypeptide(L)'
;MREKSPHYGILQEFIDSLYLQDECVSRLDVILQAEAFGLNEDLQEIISLLPPGSYSRLRLCGQINSSLSSHGWGYVYGSVA
;
A
#
# COMPACT_ATOMS: atom_id res chain seq x y z
N MET A 1 -1.93 -10.48 22.29
CA MET A 1 -1.53 -10.91 20.95
C MET A 1 -2.00 -9.82 20.00
N ARG A 2 -1.17 -9.33 19.05
CA ARG A 2 -1.72 -8.45 18.00
C ARG A 2 -2.72 -9.29 17.21
N GLU A 3 -3.91 -8.76 16.94
CA GLU A 3 -4.93 -9.40 16.12
C GLU A 3 -4.81 -8.88 14.69
N LYS A 4 -5.25 -9.67 13.71
CA LYS A 4 -5.32 -9.22 12.33
C LYS A 4 -6.48 -8.24 12.17
N SER A 5 -6.25 -7.18 11.40
CA SER A 5 -7.33 -6.27 11.01
C SER A 5 -8.34 -7.00 10.11
N PRO A 6 -9.63 -6.64 10.12
CA PRO A 6 -10.57 -7.05 9.08
C PRO A 6 -10.11 -6.69 7.66
N HIS A 7 -9.20 -5.71 7.53
CA HIS A 7 -8.59 -5.29 6.27
C HIS A 7 -7.26 -6.00 5.97
N TYR A 8 -6.93 -7.10 6.66
CA TYR A 8 -5.74 -7.88 6.35
C TYR A 8 -5.77 -8.39 4.90
N GLY A 9 -4.71 -8.09 4.14
CA GLY A 9 -4.57 -8.49 2.74
C GLY A 9 -5.10 -7.48 1.71
N ILE A 10 -5.88 -6.48 2.13
CA ILE A 10 -6.46 -5.47 1.22
C ILE A 10 -5.40 -4.67 0.47
N LEU A 11 -4.22 -4.43 1.07
CA LEU A 11 -3.11 -3.77 0.38
C LEU A 11 -2.61 -4.57 -0.83
N GLN A 12 -2.65 -5.92 -0.79
CA GLN A 12 -2.22 -6.74 -1.91
C GLN A 12 -3.20 -6.59 -3.09
N GLU A 13 -4.50 -6.64 -2.80
CA GLU A 13 -5.55 -6.45 -3.82
C GLU A 13 -5.47 -5.06 -4.47
N PHE A 14 -5.23 -4.03 -3.66
CA PHE A 14 -5.00 -2.68 -4.15
C PHE A 14 -3.78 -2.60 -5.07
N ILE A 15 -2.64 -3.16 -4.65
CA ILE A 15 -1.42 -3.19 -5.47
C ILE A 15 -1.65 -3.94 -6.78
N ASP A 16 -2.31 -5.09 -6.74
CA ASP A 16 -2.60 -5.86 -7.95
C ASP A 16 -3.48 -5.05 -8.92
N SER A 17 -4.44 -4.27 -8.41
CA SER A 17 -5.29 -3.40 -9.23
C SER A 17 -4.53 -2.28 -9.95
N LEU A 18 -3.50 -1.70 -9.30
CA LEU A 18 -2.70 -0.62 -9.88
C LEU A 18 -1.88 -1.05 -11.09
N TYR A 19 -1.43 -2.31 -11.09
CA TYR A 19 -0.52 -2.84 -12.12
C TYR A 19 -1.23 -3.79 -13.11
N LEU A 20 -2.56 -3.73 -13.20
CA LEU A 20 -3.30 -4.49 -14.21
C LEU A 20 -2.99 -4.02 -15.64
N GLN A 21 -2.72 -2.73 -15.84
CA GLN A 21 -2.54 -2.12 -17.16
C GLN A 21 -1.25 -1.29 -17.28
N ASP A 22 -0.69 -0.84 -16.16
CA ASP A 22 0.48 0.02 -16.12
C ASP A 22 1.68 -0.71 -15.50
N GLU A 23 2.88 -0.50 -16.02
CA GLU A 23 4.12 -1.03 -15.42
C GLU A 23 4.71 -0.10 -14.36
N CYS A 24 4.29 1.17 -14.36
CA CYS A 24 4.79 2.21 -13.48
C CYS A 24 3.68 3.24 -13.19
N VAL A 25 3.52 3.61 -11.91
CA VAL A 25 2.50 4.57 -11.45
C VAL A 25 3.16 5.73 -10.72
N SER A 26 2.61 6.94 -10.83
CA SER A 26 3.11 8.08 -10.06
C SER A 26 2.59 8.03 -8.61
N ARG A 27 3.29 8.69 -7.67
CA ARG A 27 2.80 8.83 -6.28
C ARG A 27 1.38 9.40 -6.23
N LEU A 28 1.08 10.39 -7.08
CA LEU A 28 -0.25 11.02 -7.09
C LEU A 28 -1.31 10.02 -7.51
N ASP A 29 -1.05 9.21 -8.55
CA ASP A 29 -1.97 8.17 -8.99
C ASP A 29 -2.21 7.16 -7.87
N VAL A 30 -1.15 6.71 -7.17
CA VAL A 30 -1.30 5.78 -6.03
C VAL A 30 -2.19 6.36 -4.94
N ILE A 31 -2.06 7.66 -4.60
CA ILE A 31 -2.91 8.30 -3.59
C ILE A 31 -4.36 8.38 -4.07
N LEU A 32 -4.59 8.88 -5.28
CA LEU A 32 -5.94 9.01 -5.83
C LEU A 32 -6.64 7.66 -5.95
N GLN A 33 -5.92 6.62 -6.38
CA GLN A 33 -6.46 5.27 -6.48
C GLN A 33 -6.68 4.66 -5.10
N ALA A 34 -5.84 4.91 -4.10
CA ALA A 34 -6.05 4.45 -2.73
C ALA A 34 -7.33 5.04 -2.11
N GLU A 35 -7.57 6.33 -2.34
CA GLU A 35 -8.80 7.01 -1.95
C GLU A 35 -10.02 6.41 -2.69
N ALA A 36 -9.93 6.22 -4.00
CA ALA A 36 -10.99 5.66 -4.82
C ALA A 36 -11.29 4.18 -4.49
N PHE A 37 -10.27 3.39 -4.15
CA PHE A 37 -10.38 2.00 -3.73
C PHE A 37 -11.04 1.89 -2.34
N GLY A 38 -11.00 2.95 -1.54
CA GLY A 38 -11.62 2.99 -0.21
C GLY A 38 -10.76 2.34 0.87
N LEU A 39 -9.44 2.51 0.80
CA LEU A 39 -8.55 2.09 1.89
C LEU A 39 -8.95 2.82 3.20
N ASN A 40 -8.90 2.11 4.33
CA ASN A 40 -9.16 2.70 5.64
C ASN A 40 -8.04 3.68 6.04
N GLU A 41 -8.27 4.45 7.10
CA GLU A 41 -7.37 5.54 7.53
C GLU A 41 -5.93 5.09 7.75
N ASP A 42 -5.69 3.98 8.45
CA ASP A 42 -4.34 3.43 8.66
C ASP A 42 -3.63 3.10 7.34
N LEU A 43 -4.33 2.50 6.37
CA LEU A 43 -3.74 2.16 5.09
C LEU A 43 -3.50 3.42 4.22
N GLN A 44 -4.39 4.41 4.30
CA GLN A 44 -4.16 5.70 3.68
C GLN A 44 -2.96 6.43 4.28
N GLU A 45 -2.73 6.33 5.60
CA GLU A 45 -1.52 6.84 6.25
C GLU A 45 -0.27 6.21 5.63
N ILE A 46 -0.24 4.88 5.49
CA ILE A 46 0.89 4.16 4.86
C ILE A 46 1.15 4.63 3.42
N ILE A 47 0.09 4.84 2.62
CA ILE A 47 0.20 5.36 1.26
C ILE A 47 0.69 6.82 1.25
N SER A 48 0.24 7.64 2.18
CA SER A 48 0.62 9.07 2.26
C SER A 48 2.13 9.27 2.50
N LEU A 49 2.77 8.30 3.17
CA LEU A 49 4.20 8.29 3.50
C LEU A 49 5.11 7.98 2.30
N LEU A 50 4.55 7.59 1.16
CA LEU A 50 5.35 7.32 -0.03
C LEU A 50 6.20 8.55 -0.42
N PRO A 51 7.51 8.38 -0.67
CA PRO A 51 8.33 9.43 -1.24
C PRO A 51 7.78 9.95 -2.58
N PRO A 52 8.10 11.17 -3.01
CA PRO A 52 7.76 11.63 -4.35
C PRO A 52 8.46 10.80 -5.43
N GLY A 53 7.77 10.59 -6.56
CA GLY A 53 8.31 9.92 -7.74
C GLY A 53 7.32 8.93 -8.38
N SER A 54 7.85 8.10 -9.29
CA SER A 54 7.13 7.00 -9.92
C SER A 54 7.66 5.65 -9.46
N TYR A 55 6.80 4.65 -9.50
CA TYR A 55 7.03 3.35 -8.90
C TYR A 55 6.68 2.21 -9.85
N SER A 56 7.66 1.34 -10.12
CA SER A 56 7.38 -0.04 -10.49
C SER A 56 6.77 -0.80 -9.31
N ARG A 57 6.08 -1.91 -9.58
CA ARG A 57 5.45 -2.76 -8.55
C ARG A 57 6.42 -3.13 -7.44
N LEU A 58 7.62 -3.61 -7.81
CA LEU A 58 8.67 -3.99 -6.88
C LEU A 58 9.08 -2.82 -5.95
N ARG A 59 9.25 -1.62 -6.52
CA ARG A 59 9.65 -0.44 -5.74
C ARG A 59 8.53 0.01 -4.81
N LEU A 60 7.27 -0.01 -5.26
CA LEU A 60 6.12 0.38 -4.46
C LEU A 60 5.93 -0.57 -3.27
N CYS A 61 5.94 -1.90 -3.52
CA CYS A 61 5.83 -2.91 -2.47
C CYS A 61 6.94 -2.75 -1.42
N GLY A 62 8.18 -2.47 -1.86
CA GLY A 62 9.29 -2.20 -0.94
C GLY A 62 9.06 -0.99 -0.03
N GLN A 63 8.55 0.12 -0.57
CA GLN A 63 8.22 1.31 0.24
C GLN A 63 7.09 1.03 1.24
N ILE A 64 5.99 0.40 0.78
CA ILE A 64 4.84 0.06 1.63
C ILE A 64 5.25 -0.86 2.77
N ASN A 65 6.01 -1.93 2.47
CA ASN A 65 6.50 -2.85 3.49
C ASN A 65 7.45 -2.19 4.48
N SER A 66 8.28 -1.24 4.03
CA SER A 66 9.13 -0.44 4.91
C SER A 66 8.27 0.39 5.87
N SER A 67 7.27 1.12 5.37
CA SER A 67 6.35 1.91 6.19
C SER A 67 5.58 1.04 7.18
N LEU A 68 5.00 -0.09 6.75
CA LEU A 68 4.32 -1.04 7.63
C LEU A 68 5.23 -1.56 8.73
N SER A 69 6.49 -1.85 8.41
CA SER A 69 7.47 -2.34 9.38
C SER A 69 7.79 -1.27 10.43
N SER A 70 7.98 -0.01 10.02
CA SER A 70 8.20 1.12 10.94
C SER A 70 7.02 1.36 11.89
N HIS A 71 5.78 1.11 11.46
CA HIS A 71 4.58 1.23 12.31
C HIS A 71 4.31 -0.05 13.14
N GLY A 72 5.02 -1.15 12.86
CA GLY A 72 4.72 -2.46 13.45
C GLY A 72 3.42 -3.09 12.93
N TRP A 73 2.94 -2.64 11.78
CA TRP A 73 1.66 -3.01 11.19
C TRP A 73 1.73 -4.17 10.20
N GLY A 74 2.92 -4.69 9.88
CA GLY A 74 3.09 -5.82 8.96
C GLY A 74 2.29 -7.07 9.35
N TYR A 75 2.16 -7.37 10.66
CA TYR A 75 1.29 -8.47 11.13
C TYR A 75 -0.21 -8.12 11.07
N VAL A 76 -0.56 -6.84 11.23
CA VAL A 76 -1.95 -6.37 11.35
C VAL A 76 -2.63 -6.30 9.99
N TYR A 77 -1.92 -5.82 8.96
CA TYR A 77 -2.46 -5.60 7.61
C TYR A 77 -1.88 -6.54 6.55
N GLY A 78 -0.75 -7.19 6.83
CA GLY A 78 -0.04 -8.05 5.88
C GLY A 78 0.98 -7.28 5.04
N SER A 79 2.06 -7.98 4.66
CA SER A 79 3.06 -7.48 3.70
C SER A 79 2.60 -7.73 2.25
N VAL A 80 3.09 -6.91 1.32
CA VAL A 80 2.78 -7.01 -0.11
C VAL A 80 3.99 -7.46 -0.95
N ALA A 81 3.74 -8.07 -2.11
CA ALA A 81 4.77 -8.47 -3.07
C ALA A 81 4.31 -8.23 -4.51
#